data_AF-A0A545TZY8-F1
#
_entry.id   AF-A0A545TZY8-F1
#
_cell.length_a   1.000
_cell.length_b   1.000
_cell.length_c   1.000
_cell.angle_alpha   90.00
_cell.angle_beta   90.00
_cell.angle_gamma   90.00
#
_symmetry.space_group_name_H-M   'P 1'
#
loop_
_entity.id
_entity.type
_entity.pdbx_description
1 polymer ?
#
loop_
_entity_poly.entity_id
_entity_poly.type
_entity_poly.pdbx_seq_one_letter_code
_entity_poly.pdbx_strand_id
1 'polypeptide(L)'
;MSSIIRNNKFIAGVAILLVLMSTKSFHTIASNKVVNDKQVQDSGAETLTNAISKSDLVYSYDEMFNFNIENYLEKNAPHLAAHSEAISHYAGRSSISPKIIIALIEYQTGLVRKNNGDLKLPFGNLSKKSDFNGQVADIADRLSRAFYDGHSFHDTGLNAKRTGDEDANRAIQTIIASGEKTNTLNANVENERRSFNSVFRQLFPETKLKSNEREGGAIQMVPANNFLQLPYPVGKTWTYGGSHTSTGSGSYPQSSLDFNNGGRWGDNLTRIWVTSSAGGRVVRHSSCFLEVVHRGGWSTTYYHLSGIRVNHGSTVSRNTRLANYASNRNQALCNGGASTGPHLHFSLKKNGQYYHLNNVSLSGFKVHTGRNSYDSNCNYFWLRKNNNYYCAWEWINNPGVDGDTEPTIWPMRNGQVKKYIYGDQGAKYYYKIDVPAGASNLQIAASNGSGDADLYVKLGGLPTTGSYDCRPWKNNNNETCSFKTPGSGSWYAMLHAYESFSGLSLKTTYSGGGGGYKDDNIYISQGSWRRYWIEVPEGMKTLTVKTTANNGDADLYVKKTSYPDKDNWDCRPYDGDSNEICTFNNPESRRWYIGIYGYEAVDGLTMEARWKP
;
A
#
# COMPACT_ATOMS: atom_id res chain seq x y z
N MET A 1 -79.39 -6.61 31.45
CA MET A 1 -79.49 -6.30 32.90
C MET A 1 -78.18 -5.60 33.26
N SER A 2 -78.11 -4.26 33.23
CA SER A 2 -78.58 -3.30 34.24
C SER A 2 -77.64 -3.24 35.47
N SER A 3 -77.21 -2.09 36.02
CA SER A 3 -77.34 -0.66 35.62
C SER A 3 -76.59 0.26 36.61
N ILE A 4 -75.91 1.33 36.12
CA ILE A 4 -75.91 2.76 36.61
C ILE A 4 -75.67 3.02 38.13
N ILE A 5 -74.74 3.87 38.62
CA ILE A 5 -74.76 5.35 38.87
C ILE A 5 -73.33 5.74 39.38
N ARG A 6 -72.50 6.58 38.73
CA ARG A 6 -72.38 8.08 38.67
C ARG A 6 -71.92 8.86 39.93
N ASN A 7 -70.71 9.44 39.82
CA ASN A 7 -70.22 10.79 40.21
C ASN A 7 -70.45 11.42 41.62
N ASN A 8 -69.37 11.92 42.24
CA ASN A 8 -69.02 13.38 42.21
C ASN A 8 -67.71 13.79 42.94
N LYS A 9 -66.88 14.63 42.28
CA LYS A 9 -66.20 15.89 42.77
C LYS A 9 -65.19 15.83 43.97
N PHE A 10 -64.21 16.74 44.16
CA PHE A 10 -63.80 18.00 43.48
C PHE A 10 -62.30 18.36 43.81
N ILE A 11 -61.78 19.39 43.10
CA ILE A 11 -60.58 20.25 43.33
C ILE A 11 -59.30 19.71 42.66
N ALA A 12 -58.47 20.46 41.90
CA ALA A 12 -58.53 21.74 41.14
C ALA A 12 -57.28 21.79 40.18
N GLY A 13 -56.99 22.76 39.30
CA GLY A 13 -57.65 23.98 38.80
C GLY A 13 -56.63 24.84 38.02
N VAL A 14 -56.99 25.38 36.84
CA VAL A 14 -56.09 26.11 35.91
C VAL A 14 -56.36 27.63 35.93
N ALA A 15 -55.33 28.46 35.74
CA ALA A 15 -55.50 29.87 35.31
C ALA A 15 -54.33 30.38 34.44
N ILE A 16 -54.65 31.28 33.52
CA ILE A 16 -53.77 31.89 32.50
C ILE A 16 -53.43 33.33 32.92
N LEU A 17 -52.25 33.85 32.56
CA LEU A 17 -52.06 35.30 32.45
C LEU A 17 -51.11 35.67 31.29
N LEU A 18 -51.64 36.41 30.30
CA LEU A 18 -50.85 37.17 29.34
C LEU A 18 -50.42 38.49 29.97
N VAL A 19 -49.19 38.95 29.68
CA VAL A 19 -48.79 40.37 29.85
C VAL A 19 -48.11 40.85 28.56
N LEU A 20 -48.41 42.08 28.18
CA LEU A 20 -48.02 42.70 26.92
C LEU A 20 -46.58 43.23 26.95
N MET A 21 -45.95 43.32 25.77
CA MET A 21 -45.00 44.38 25.45
C MET A 21 -45.45 45.10 24.17
N SER A 22 -45.32 46.43 24.17
CA SER A 22 -45.92 47.34 23.19
C SER A 22 -44.89 48.03 22.29
N THR A 23 -45.39 48.70 21.24
CA THR A 23 -44.78 49.84 20.51
C THR A 23 -43.43 49.59 19.81
N LYS A 24 -43.34 49.62 18.47
CA LYS A 24 -43.30 50.83 17.60
C LYS A 24 -42.29 51.89 18.10
N SER A 25 -41.38 52.47 17.30
CA SER A 25 -40.99 52.30 15.89
C SER A 25 -39.70 53.11 15.62
N PHE A 26 -39.15 52.99 14.39
CA PHE A 26 -38.53 54.07 13.58
C PHE A 26 -37.01 54.32 13.51
N HIS A 27 -36.59 54.52 12.25
CA HIS A 27 -35.44 55.28 11.71
C HIS A 27 -34.01 54.74 11.97
N THR A 28 -33.04 54.82 11.04
CA THR A 28 -33.07 55.07 9.57
C THR A 28 -31.74 54.59 8.97
N ILE A 29 -31.75 54.12 7.72
CA ILE A 29 -30.53 53.83 6.94
C ILE A 29 -29.88 55.15 6.49
N ALA A 30 -28.59 55.34 6.78
CA ALA A 30 -27.77 56.41 6.20
C ALA A 30 -26.44 55.84 5.70
N SER A 31 -26.05 56.24 4.48
CA SER A 31 -25.03 55.57 3.68
C SER A 31 -23.59 56.01 3.95
N ASN A 32 -22.66 55.18 3.49
CA ASN A 32 -21.30 55.49 3.05
C ASN A 32 -20.35 56.22 4.03
N LYS A 33 -19.33 55.48 4.46
CA LYS A 33 -17.95 55.95 4.29
C LYS A 33 -17.04 54.82 3.86
N VAL A 34 -16.52 54.91 2.63
CA VAL A 34 -15.44 54.04 2.14
C VAL A 34 -14.17 54.41 2.90
N VAL A 35 -13.57 53.44 3.57
CA VAL A 35 -12.16 53.45 3.94
C VAL A 35 -11.57 52.14 3.42
N ASN A 36 -10.49 52.25 2.65
CA ASN A 36 -9.79 51.10 2.08
C ASN A 36 -9.26 50.22 3.22
N ASP A 37 -9.62 48.95 3.22
CA ASP A 37 -8.90 47.92 3.98
C ASP A 37 -8.51 46.76 3.07
N LYS A 38 -7.39 46.93 2.37
CA LYS A 38 -6.66 45.81 1.78
C LYS A 38 -5.82 45.19 2.89
N GLN A 39 -6.26 44.07 3.48
CA GLN A 39 -5.43 42.99 4.07
C GLN A 39 -6.28 41.90 4.78
N VAL A 40 -7.23 41.26 4.08
CA VAL A 40 -7.90 40.02 4.59
C VAL A 40 -8.12 38.98 3.47
N GLN A 41 -7.04 38.47 2.87
CA GLN A 41 -7.05 37.19 2.12
C GLN A 41 -5.65 36.55 2.14
N ASP A 42 -5.44 35.52 2.97
CA ASP A 42 -4.57 34.36 2.63
C ASP A 42 -4.66 33.16 3.61
N SER A 43 -4.86 33.42 4.91
CA SER A 43 -4.62 32.45 6.01
C SER A 43 -5.48 31.16 6.01
N GLY A 44 -6.52 31.08 5.19
CA GLY A 44 -7.41 29.91 5.06
C GLY A 44 -6.99 28.87 4.01
N ALA A 45 -6.06 29.20 3.10
CA ALA A 45 -5.64 28.29 2.03
C ALA A 45 -4.41 27.46 2.41
N GLU A 46 -3.38 28.10 2.98
CA GLU A 46 -2.14 27.42 3.42
C GLU A 46 -2.37 26.39 4.54
N THR A 47 -3.45 26.54 5.32
CA THR A 47 -3.79 25.66 6.44
C THR A 47 -4.32 24.29 6.02
N LEU A 48 -4.89 24.17 4.81
CA LEU A 48 -5.35 22.90 4.25
C LEU A 48 -4.23 22.15 3.51
N THR A 49 -3.33 22.86 2.82
CA THR A 49 -2.24 22.24 2.03
C THR A 49 -1.14 21.59 2.86
N ASN A 50 -1.05 21.93 4.15
CA ASN A 50 -0.05 21.37 5.07
C ASN A 50 -0.63 20.29 6.00
N ALA A 51 -1.92 19.96 5.92
CA ALA A 51 -2.53 18.96 6.79
C ALA A 51 -1.99 17.55 6.48
N ILE A 52 -1.67 16.80 7.54
CA ILE A 52 -1.28 15.38 7.42
C ILE A 52 -2.49 14.56 6.99
N SER A 53 -2.34 13.85 5.89
CA SER A 53 -3.34 12.94 5.33
C SER A 53 -3.20 11.53 5.89
N LYS A 54 -4.12 10.64 5.53
CA LYS A 54 -3.99 9.21 5.73
C LYS A 54 -2.80 8.61 4.98
N SER A 55 -2.47 9.10 3.77
CA SER A 55 -1.34 8.60 3.00
C SER A 55 0.01 9.05 3.55
N ASP A 56 0.05 10.17 4.29
CA ASP A 56 1.19 10.56 5.12
C ASP A 56 1.31 9.69 6.39
N LEU A 57 0.18 9.32 7.02
CA LEU A 57 0.20 8.55 8.27
C LEU A 57 0.49 7.06 8.08
N VAL A 58 -0.10 6.42 7.07
CA VAL A 58 0.02 4.97 6.86
C VAL A 58 1.34 4.64 6.17
N TYR A 59 2.09 3.67 6.71
CA TYR A 59 3.32 3.19 6.08
C TYR A 59 2.99 2.48 4.75
N SER A 60 3.09 3.22 3.66
CA SER A 60 2.73 2.74 2.32
C SER A 60 3.77 1.77 1.76
N TYR A 61 3.38 0.90 0.82
CA TYR A 61 4.33 -0.03 0.19
C TYR A 61 5.41 0.69 -0.62
N ASP A 62 5.08 1.82 -1.26
CA ASP A 62 6.06 2.66 -1.94
C ASP A 62 7.08 3.23 -0.95
N GLU A 63 6.63 3.70 0.22
CA GLU A 63 7.55 4.14 1.27
C GLU A 63 8.40 2.98 1.81
N MET A 64 7.83 1.79 2.02
CA MET A 64 8.58 0.60 2.47
C MET A 64 9.73 0.20 1.55
N PHE A 65 9.62 0.44 0.24
CA PHE A 65 10.68 0.10 -0.73
C PHE A 65 11.58 1.28 -1.12
N ASN A 66 11.08 2.52 -1.06
CA ASN A 66 11.77 3.69 -1.60
C ASN A 66 12.31 4.65 -0.51
N PHE A 67 11.86 4.55 0.75
CA PHE A 67 12.38 5.37 1.85
C PHE A 67 13.29 4.53 2.76
N ASN A 68 14.60 4.59 2.49
CA ASN A 68 15.61 3.99 3.36
C ASN A 68 15.82 4.87 4.61
N ILE A 69 15.32 4.39 5.74
CA ILE A 69 15.40 5.04 7.05
C ILE A 69 16.85 5.22 7.51
N GLU A 70 17.70 4.21 7.30
CA GLU A 70 19.12 4.24 7.70
C GLU A 70 19.85 5.33 6.93
N ASN A 71 19.82 5.30 5.60
CA ASN A 71 20.45 6.34 4.76
C ASN A 71 19.91 7.75 5.05
N TYR A 72 18.60 7.89 5.36
CA TYR A 72 18.03 9.17 5.74
C TYR A 72 18.61 9.68 7.07
N LEU A 73 18.72 8.82 8.08
CA LEU A 73 19.29 9.19 9.37
C LEU A 73 20.80 9.41 9.28
N GLU A 74 21.56 8.58 8.56
CA GLU A 74 22.98 8.81 8.30
C GLU A 74 23.25 10.16 7.64
N LYS A 75 22.39 10.60 6.70
CA LYS A 75 22.54 11.90 6.02
C LYS A 75 22.15 13.09 6.89
N ASN A 76 21.08 12.99 7.69
CA ASN A 76 20.48 14.14 8.37
C ASN A 76 20.76 14.19 9.88
N ALA A 77 20.84 13.03 10.53
CA ALA A 77 21.03 12.88 11.98
C ALA A 77 21.85 11.61 12.31
N PRO A 78 23.17 11.57 12.03
CA PRO A 78 23.98 10.35 12.14
C PRO A 78 23.92 9.66 13.50
N HIS A 79 23.74 10.43 14.57
CA HIS A 79 23.59 9.93 15.94
C HIS A 79 22.31 9.10 16.17
N LEU A 80 21.31 9.20 15.28
CA LEU A 80 20.10 8.37 15.28
C LEU A 80 20.23 7.12 14.38
N ALA A 81 21.25 7.00 13.53
CA ALA A 81 21.33 5.95 12.51
C ALA A 81 21.31 4.52 13.11
N ALA A 82 21.94 4.33 14.26
CA ALA A 82 21.92 3.05 15.00
C ALA A 82 20.52 2.62 15.48
N HIS A 83 19.53 3.52 15.46
CA HIS A 83 18.14 3.25 15.83
C HIS A 83 17.20 3.04 14.61
N SER A 84 17.75 2.98 13.40
CA SER A 84 17.00 2.76 12.16
C SER A 84 16.17 1.48 12.19
N GLU A 85 16.71 0.37 12.72
CA GLU A 85 15.97 -0.89 12.86
C GLU A 85 14.75 -0.74 13.79
N ALA A 86 14.89 -0.03 14.92
CA ALA A 86 13.80 0.18 15.87
C ALA A 86 12.65 0.99 15.25
N ILE A 87 12.97 2.03 14.49
CA ILE A 87 11.99 2.84 13.76
C ILE A 87 11.31 1.98 12.67
N SER A 88 12.07 1.25 11.86
CA SER A 88 11.52 0.37 10.80
C SER A 88 10.62 -0.74 11.37
N HIS A 89 11.05 -1.36 12.47
CA HIS A 89 10.33 -2.39 13.19
C HIS A 89 8.95 -1.92 13.64
N TYR A 90 8.91 -0.80 14.38
CA TYR A 90 7.67 -0.29 14.93
C TYR A 90 6.80 0.42 13.89
N ALA A 91 7.37 1.03 12.86
CA ALA A 91 6.61 1.50 11.70
C ALA A 91 5.86 0.34 11.03
N GLY A 92 6.56 -0.75 10.73
CA GLY A 92 5.94 -1.95 10.16
C GLY A 92 4.89 -2.59 11.10
N ARG A 93 5.17 -2.70 12.41
CA ARG A 93 4.27 -3.34 13.39
C ARG A 93 3.04 -2.51 13.74
N SER A 94 3.11 -1.19 13.59
CA SER A 94 1.99 -0.28 13.86
C SER A 94 1.20 0.08 12.58
N SER A 95 1.79 -0.13 11.40
CA SER A 95 1.37 0.45 10.11
C SER A 95 1.49 1.98 10.02
N ILE A 96 2.24 2.62 10.92
CA ILE A 96 2.49 4.06 10.93
C ILE A 96 3.78 4.36 10.17
N SER A 97 3.77 5.38 9.31
CA SER A 97 4.92 5.80 8.52
C SER A 97 6.14 6.11 9.42
N PRO A 98 7.35 5.65 9.06
CA PRO A 98 8.57 6.01 9.76
C PRO A 98 8.85 7.53 9.69
N LYS A 99 8.36 8.24 8.66
CA LYS A 99 8.49 9.70 8.58
C LYS A 99 7.71 10.41 9.67
N ILE A 100 6.51 9.93 10.02
CA ILE A 100 5.72 10.46 11.14
C ILE A 100 6.46 10.26 12.47
N ILE A 101 7.05 9.07 12.66
CA ILE A 101 7.86 8.76 13.85
C ILE A 101 9.06 9.72 13.95
N ILE A 102 9.81 9.91 12.85
CA ILE A 102 10.97 10.82 12.79
C ILE A 102 10.56 12.29 12.98
N ALA A 103 9.42 12.72 12.42
CA ALA A 103 8.93 14.07 12.59
C ALA A 103 8.47 14.36 14.02
N LEU A 104 7.94 13.36 14.75
CA LEU A 104 7.58 13.51 16.16
C LEU A 104 8.83 13.63 17.05
N ILE A 105 9.94 12.99 16.68
CA ILE A 105 11.25 13.18 17.32
C ILE A 105 11.73 14.63 17.14
N GLU A 106 11.76 15.14 15.91
CA GLU A 106 12.15 16.53 15.63
C GLU A 106 11.23 17.54 16.32
N TYR A 107 9.91 17.33 16.28
CA TYR A 107 8.93 18.24 16.87
C TYR A 107 9.12 18.40 18.38
N GLN A 108 9.45 17.33 19.11
CA GLN A 108 9.64 17.40 20.56
C GLN A 108 11.04 17.83 21.01
N THR A 109 12.08 17.31 20.36
CA THR A 109 13.46 17.42 20.88
C THR A 109 14.42 18.12 19.92
N GLY A 110 14.01 18.36 18.67
CA GLY A 110 14.89 18.89 17.63
C GLY A 110 16.09 17.98 17.31
N LEU A 111 16.04 16.69 17.68
CA LEU A 111 17.18 15.78 17.49
C LEU A 111 17.56 15.62 16.01
N VAL A 112 16.60 15.65 15.09
CA VAL A 112 16.87 15.36 13.67
C VAL A 112 17.64 16.48 12.99
N ARG A 113 17.30 17.76 13.23
CA ARG A 113 17.96 18.92 12.59
C ARG A 113 18.89 19.72 13.50
N LYS A 114 18.60 19.78 14.80
CA LYS A 114 19.30 20.67 15.75
C LYS A 114 20.22 19.90 16.71
N ASN A 115 20.00 18.60 16.89
CA ASN A 115 20.69 17.77 17.89
C ASN A 115 20.56 18.32 19.34
N ASN A 116 19.36 18.83 19.68
CA ASN A 116 19.11 19.57 20.94
C ASN A 116 18.51 18.71 22.08
N GLY A 117 18.44 17.37 21.94
CA GLY A 117 17.73 16.48 22.87
C GLY A 117 18.59 15.39 23.51
N ASP A 118 18.02 14.67 24.47
CA ASP A 118 18.60 13.43 24.98
C ASP A 118 18.25 12.28 24.02
N LEU A 119 19.30 11.61 23.49
CA LEU A 119 19.16 10.43 22.63
C LEU A 119 18.37 9.30 23.30
N LYS A 120 18.36 9.20 24.63
CA LYS A 120 17.54 8.22 25.35
C LYS A 120 16.05 8.59 25.39
N LEU A 121 15.70 9.87 25.25
CA LEU A 121 14.35 10.43 25.40
C LEU A 121 13.90 11.22 24.15
N PRO A 122 13.93 10.63 22.94
CA PRO A 122 13.75 11.36 21.69
C PRO A 122 12.34 11.95 21.48
N PHE A 123 11.34 11.51 22.26
CA PHE A 123 9.96 12.04 22.21
C PHE A 123 9.61 12.94 23.40
N GLY A 124 10.58 13.26 24.27
CA GLY A 124 10.36 14.15 25.42
C GLY A 124 9.16 13.73 26.27
N ASN A 125 8.17 14.61 26.40
CA ASN A 125 6.98 14.37 27.22
C ASN A 125 5.90 13.52 26.53
N LEU A 126 5.97 13.27 25.20
CA LEU A 126 4.92 12.51 24.50
C LEU A 126 4.88 11.04 24.92
N SER A 127 5.94 10.49 25.52
CA SER A 127 5.98 9.12 26.02
C SER A 127 6.65 9.04 27.39
N LYS A 128 6.17 8.12 28.23
CA LYS A 128 6.66 7.89 29.60
C LYS A 128 7.68 6.75 29.71
N LYS A 129 8.20 6.28 28.58
CA LYS A 129 9.17 5.19 28.50
C LYS A 129 10.60 5.74 28.62
N SER A 130 11.47 5.00 29.27
CA SER A 130 12.80 5.45 29.72
C SER A 130 13.94 5.24 28.71
N ASP A 131 13.64 4.66 27.55
CA ASP A 131 14.59 4.28 26.51
C ASP A 131 14.02 4.53 25.11
N PHE A 132 14.91 4.64 24.12
CA PHE A 132 14.56 4.98 22.73
C PHE A 132 13.51 4.02 22.16
N ASN A 133 13.79 2.72 22.17
CA ASN A 133 12.96 1.70 21.55
C ASN A 133 11.58 1.63 22.23
N GLY A 134 11.55 1.73 23.56
CA GLY A 134 10.32 1.78 24.34
C GLY A 134 9.42 2.96 23.97
N GLN A 135 9.99 4.15 23.71
CA GLN A 135 9.19 5.32 23.30
C GLN A 135 8.71 5.20 21.85
N VAL A 136 9.56 4.74 20.92
CA VAL A 136 9.12 4.45 19.54
C VAL A 136 7.95 3.47 19.56
N ALA A 137 8.04 2.40 20.36
CA ALA A 137 6.98 1.42 20.55
C ALA A 137 5.67 2.04 21.07
N ASP A 138 5.76 2.85 22.12
CA ASP A 138 4.62 3.51 22.75
C ASP A 138 3.91 4.47 21.78
N ILE A 139 4.67 5.35 21.12
CA ILE A 139 4.14 6.32 20.16
C ILE A 139 3.50 5.62 18.96
N ALA A 140 4.19 4.65 18.35
CA ALA A 140 3.69 3.93 17.19
C ALA A 140 2.41 3.13 17.52
N ASP A 141 2.38 2.42 18.65
CA ASP A 141 1.19 1.65 19.06
C ASP A 141 0.02 2.56 19.47
N ARG A 142 0.29 3.74 20.05
CA ARG A 142 -0.76 4.72 20.41
C ARG A 142 -1.34 5.43 19.19
N LEU A 143 -0.50 5.78 18.21
CA LEU A 143 -0.96 6.27 16.91
C LEU A 143 -1.84 5.25 16.21
N SER A 144 -1.39 3.98 16.13
CA SER A 144 -2.16 2.89 15.53
C SER A 144 -3.51 2.71 16.22
N ARG A 145 -3.54 2.63 17.56
CA ARG A 145 -4.80 2.53 18.32
C ARG A 145 -5.74 3.71 18.07
N ALA A 146 -5.25 4.95 18.10
CA ALA A 146 -6.08 6.14 17.88
C ALA A 146 -6.61 6.24 16.43
N PHE A 147 -5.85 5.74 15.44
CA PHE A 147 -6.27 5.68 14.04
C PHE A 147 -7.41 4.69 13.78
N TYR A 148 -7.51 3.60 14.56
CA TYR A 148 -8.64 2.65 14.51
C TYR A 148 -9.73 2.93 15.55
N ASP A 149 -9.58 3.93 16.40
CA ASP A 149 -10.56 4.24 17.45
C ASP A 149 -11.91 4.66 16.85
N GLY A 150 -13.02 4.18 17.43
CA GLY A 150 -14.37 4.35 16.87
C GLY A 150 -14.68 3.52 15.61
N HIS A 151 -13.86 2.52 15.27
CA HIS A 151 -14.13 1.56 14.19
C HIS A 151 -14.33 0.12 14.72
N SER A 152 -15.25 -0.61 14.09
CA SER A 152 -15.70 -1.94 14.52
C SER A 152 -16.20 -2.73 13.31
N PHE A 153 -15.85 -4.01 13.24
CA PHE A 153 -16.44 -4.94 12.26
C PHE A 153 -17.89 -5.29 12.63
N HIS A 154 -18.19 -5.43 13.92
CA HIS A 154 -19.50 -5.86 14.41
C HIS A 154 -20.61 -4.90 13.99
N ASP A 155 -20.32 -3.59 14.01
CA ASP A 155 -21.31 -2.53 13.79
C ASP A 155 -21.70 -2.38 12.30
N THR A 156 -20.88 -2.93 11.40
CA THR A 156 -21.05 -2.76 9.94
C THR A 156 -21.18 -4.08 9.18
N GLY A 157 -20.77 -5.21 9.77
CA GLY A 157 -20.73 -6.53 9.12
C GLY A 157 -19.77 -6.63 7.93
N LEU A 158 -18.99 -5.58 7.68
CA LEU A 158 -18.18 -5.39 6.47
C LEU A 158 -16.76 -4.98 6.84
N ASN A 159 -15.78 -5.43 6.05
CA ASN A 159 -14.41 -4.91 6.09
C ASN A 159 -14.30 -3.49 5.48
N ALA A 160 -15.41 -2.75 5.38
CA ALA A 160 -15.59 -1.64 4.45
C ALA A 160 -15.61 -0.24 5.08
N LYS A 161 -15.70 -0.09 6.41
CA LYS A 161 -15.42 1.22 7.04
C LYS A 161 -13.92 1.43 7.04
N ARG A 162 -13.42 2.02 5.95
CA ARG A 162 -12.03 2.46 5.84
C ARG A 162 -11.84 3.67 6.74
N THR A 163 -10.73 3.72 7.45
CA THR A 163 -10.27 4.95 8.09
C THR A 163 -9.98 6.02 7.03
N GLY A 164 -10.09 7.29 7.36
CA GLY A 164 -9.81 8.43 6.47
C GLY A 164 -8.83 9.44 7.07
N ASP A 165 -8.73 10.60 6.45
CA ASP A 165 -7.85 11.70 6.90
C ASP A 165 -8.27 12.25 8.27
N GLU A 166 -9.55 12.23 8.61
CA GLU A 166 -10.05 12.61 9.94
C GLU A 166 -9.50 11.69 11.05
N ASP A 167 -9.42 10.37 10.78
CA ASP A 167 -8.83 9.41 11.71
C ASP A 167 -7.32 9.62 11.85
N ALA A 168 -6.64 9.96 10.76
CA ALA A 168 -5.22 10.27 10.78
C ALA A 168 -4.92 11.51 11.62
N ASN A 169 -5.69 12.59 11.41
CA ASN A 169 -5.56 13.83 12.17
C ASN A 169 -5.91 13.64 13.66
N ARG A 170 -6.97 12.86 13.98
CA ARG A 170 -7.32 12.50 15.37
C ARG A 170 -6.20 11.73 16.06
N ALA A 171 -5.55 10.80 15.37
CA ALA A 171 -4.43 10.04 15.91
C ALA A 171 -3.25 10.94 16.29
N ILE A 172 -2.87 11.87 15.41
CA ILE A 172 -1.83 12.88 15.69
C ILE A 172 -2.23 13.77 16.88
N GLN A 173 -3.46 14.28 16.92
CA GLN A 173 -3.96 15.09 18.04
C GLN A 173 -3.89 14.35 19.38
N THR A 174 -4.22 13.05 19.40
CA THR A 174 -4.18 12.21 20.61
C THR A 174 -2.75 12.04 21.15
N ILE A 175 -1.74 12.04 20.29
CA ILE A 175 -0.34 12.04 20.72
C ILE A 175 0.05 13.41 21.27
N ILE A 176 -0.17 14.48 20.50
CA ILE A 176 0.24 15.84 20.89
C ILE A 176 -0.38 16.26 22.23
N ALA A 177 -1.69 16.05 22.39
CA ALA A 177 -2.42 16.35 23.63
C ALA A 177 -1.92 15.59 24.87
N SER A 178 -1.11 14.54 24.71
CA SER A 178 -0.58 13.74 25.83
C SER A 178 0.75 14.24 26.39
N GLY A 179 1.51 15.02 25.63
CA GLY A 179 2.75 15.66 26.11
C GLY A 179 2.48 16.99 26.83
N GLU A 180 1.31 17.58 26.56
CA GLU A 180 0.83 18.78 27.22
C GLU A 180 0.45 18.53 28.68
N LYS A 181 0.83 19.44 29.58
CA LYS A 181 0.41 19.37 30.99
C LYS A 181 -1.08 19.72 31.07
N THR A 182 -1.86 18.81 31.65
CA THR A 182 -3.33 18.84 31.71
C THR A 182 -3.89 20.14 32.31
N ASN A 183 -4.13 21.14 31.45
CA ASN A 183 -5.12 22.23 31.57
C ASN A 183 -5.19 23.09 30.28
N THR A 184 -4.80 22.54 29.13
CA THR A 184 -4.68 23.28 27.86
C THR A 184 -6.03 23.32 27.11
N LEU A 185 -6.44 24.52 26.69
CA LEU A 185 -7.64 24.72 25.87
C LEU A 185 -7.50 24.02 24.51
N ASN A 186 -8.60 23.51 23.94
CA ASN A 186 -8.62 22.81 22.64
C ASN A 186 -7.91 23.59 21.50
N ALA A 187 -7.95 24.92 21.54
CA ALA A 187 -7.27 25.80 20.58
C ALA A 187 -5.74 25.62 20.58
N ASN A 188 -5.12 25.33 21.73
CA ASN A 188 -3.68 25.14 21.83
C ASN A 188 -3.25 23.80 21.21
N VAL A 189 -4.00 22.72 21.45
CA VAL A 189 -3.73 21.40 20.83
C VAL A 189 -3.81 21.48 19.30
N GLU A 190 -4.75 22.24 18.76
CA GLU A 190 -4.87 22.45 17.31
C GLU A 190 -3.75 23.33 16.73
N ASN A 191 -3.25 24.32 17.48
CA ASN A 191 -2.07 25.09 17.08
C ASN A 191 -0.80 24.23 17.12
N GLU A 192 -0.62 23.39 18.15
CA GLU A 192 0.50 22.45 18.24
C GLU A 192 0.45 21.38 17.14
N ARG A 193 -0.74 20.91 16.75
CA ARG A 193 -0.90 20.06 15.55
C ARG A 193 -0.42 20.75 14.29
N ARG A 194 -0.74 22.04 14.10
CA ARG A 194 -0.26 22.82 12.94
C ARG A 194 1.26 23.03 12.97
N SER A 195 1.83 23.20 14.17
CA SER A 195 3.29 23.23 14.38
C SER A 195 3.94 21.91 13.95
N PHE A 196 3.41 20.77 14.42
CA PHE A 196 3.86 19.44 13.99
C PHE A 196 3.72 19.20 12.49
N ASN A 197 2.58 19.58 11.88
CA ASN A 197 2.37 19.49 10.43
C ASN A 197 3.47 20.26 9.66
N SER A 198 3.83 21.46 10.13
CA SER A 198 4.92 22.27 9.56
C SER A 198 6.28 21.57 9.68
N VAL A 199 6.60 20.98 10.84
CA VAL A 199 7.81 20.16 11.04
C VAL A 199 7.84 18.96 10.09
N PHE A 200 6.74 18.24 9.96
CA PHE A 200 6.63 17.09 9.04
C PHE A 200 6.87 17.51 7.59
N ARG A 201 6.22 18.58 7.09
CA ARG A 201 6.42 19.10 5.74
C ARG A 201 7.80 19.74 5.53
N GLN A 202 8.47 20.21 6.58
CA GLN A 202 9.85 20.70 6.52
C GLN A 202 10.87 19.57 6.37
N LEU A 203 10.67 18.42 7.04
CA LEU A 203 11.54 17.24 6.92
C LEU A 203 11.26 16.43 5.65
N PHE A 204 9.99 16.36 5.27
CA PHE A 204 9.46 15.54 4.18
C PHE A 204 8.56 16.39 3.27
N PRO A 205 9.14 17.36 2.54
CA PRO A 205 8.40 18.16 1.58
C PRO A 205 7.81 17.27 0.49
N GLU A 206 6.57 17.54 0.07
CA GLU A 206 5.97 16.77 -1.01
C GLU A 206 6.71 17.01 -2.34
N THR A 207 7.35 15.96 -2.85
CA THR A 207 7.61 15.85 -4.29
C THR A 207 6.25 15.77 -4.98
N LYS A 208 5.86 16.84 -5.71
CA LYS A 208 4.56 16.99 -6.39
C LYS A 208 4.33 15.95 -7.51
N LEU A 209 4.08 14.71 -7.12
CA LEU A 209 3.41 13.71 -7.94
C LEU A 209 1.91 13.80 -7.61
N LYS A 210 1.13 14.36 -8.54
CA LYS A 210 -0.34 14.35 -8.43
C LYS A 210 -0.85 12.91 -8.51
N SER A 211 -1.02 12.26 -7.37
CA SER A 211 -1.77 11.02 -7.28
C SER A 211 -3.25 11.32 -7.57
N ASN A 212 -3.70 11.01 -8.78
CA ASN A 212 -5.11 10.90 -9.09
C ASN A 212 -5.69 9.63 -8.43
N GLU A 213 -5.64 9.54 -7.09
CA GLU A 213 -6.48 8.59 -6.36
C GLU A 213 -7.92 9.09 -6.44
N ARG A 214 -8.62 8.67 -7.49
CA ARG A 214 -10.08 8.68 -7.45
C ARG A 214 -10.51 7.69 -6.38
N GLU A 215 -11.05 8.18 -5.28
CA GLU A 215 -11.93 7.39 -4.43
C GLU A 215 -13.14 6.96 -5.27
N GLY A 216 -13.06 5.76 -5.85
CA GLY A 216 -13.98 5.27 -6.85
C GLY A 216 -14.32 3.80 -6.62
N GLY A 217 -15.36 3.57 -5.82
CA GLY A 217 -16.05 2.28 -5.71
C GLY A 217 -15.48 1.31 -4.67
N ALA A 218 -16.36 0.84 -3.79
CA ALA A 218 -16.32 -0.56 -3.38
C ALA A 218 -16.52 -1.42 -4.65
N ILE A 219 -15.93 -2.61 -4.83
CA ILE A 219 -15.82 -3.72 -3.89
C ILE A 219 -14.56 -4.56 -4.22
N GLN A 220 -13.73 -4.86 -3.22
CA GLN A 220 -13.10 -6.18 -3.10
C GLN A 220 -13.02 -6.51 -1.60
N MET A 221 -14.03 -7.24 -1.09
CA MET A 221 -14.32 -7.36 0.35
C MET A 221 -13.42 -8.32 1.14
N VAL A 222 -12.60 -9.13 0.46
CA VAL A 222 -11.56 -10.03 1.00
C VAL A 222 -10.59 -10.41 -0.13
N PRO A 223 -9.40 -10.98 0.16
CA PRO A 223 -8.59 -11.67 -0.85
C PRO A 223 -9.36 -12.83 -1.47
N ALA A 224 -8.98 -13.28 -2.68
CA ALA A 224 -9.58 -14.46 -3.29
C ALA A 224 -9.33 -15.73 -2.45
N ASN A 225 -10.26 -16.69 -2.45
CA ASN A 225 -10.23 -17.81 -1.52
C ASN A 225 -9.00 -18.73 -1.64
N ASN A 226 -8.37 -18.78 -2.82
CA ASN A 226 -7.15 -19.52 -3.11
C ASN A 226 -5.87 -18.66 -3.06
N PHE A 227 -5.97 -17.37 -2.68
CA PHE A 227 -4.84 -16.45 -2.72
C PHE A 227 -3.82 -16.71 -1.60
N LEU A 228 -4.29 -16.80 -0.35
CA LEU A 228 -3.44 -16.99 0.83
C LEU A 228 -3.45 -18.46 1.26
N GLN A 229 -2.27 -19.01 1.53
CA GLN A 229 -2.12 -20.23 2.33
C GLN A 229 -1.79 -19.90 3.81
N LEU A 230 -1.98 -20.89 4.68
CA LEU A 230 -1.46 -20.91 6.04
C LEU A 230 0.07 -20.70 6.04
N PRO A 231 0.63 -19.96 7.01
CA PRO A 231 2.00 -19.39 6.94
C PRO A 231 3.12 -20.38 7.33
N TYR A 232 2.90 -21.68 7.14
CA TYR A 232 3.85 -22.76 7.40
C TYR A 232 3.78 -23.81 6.27
N PRO A 233 4.80 -24.66 6.06
CA PRO A 233 4.90 -25.46 4.84
C PRO A 233 3.68 -26.32 4.55
N VAL A 234 3.30 -26.39 3.27
CA VAL A 234 2.28 -27.34 2.78
C VAL A 234 2.59 -28.76 3.24
N GLY A 235 1.57 -29.50 3.66
CA GLY A 235 1.63 -30.83 4.25
C GLY A 235 2.03 -30.87 5.73
N LYS A 236 2.32 -29.72 6.38
CA LYS A 236 2.55 -29.65 7.84
C LYS A 236 1.30 -29.26 8.60
N THR A 237 1.29 -29.57 9.90
CA THR A 237 0.14 -29.37 10.80
C THR A 237 0.62 -28.59 12.01
N TRP A 238 -0.01 -27.46 12.32
CA TRP A 238 0.32 -26.55 13.41
C TRP A 238 -0.98 -26.22 14.19
N THR A 239 -0.85 -25.68 15.40
CA THR A 239 -1.96 -25.08 16.16
C THR A 239 -2.04 -23.57 15.91
N TYR A 240 -3.15 -22.96 16.32
CA TYR A 240 -3.35 -21.51 16.25
C TYR A 240 -4.12 -20.97 17.47
N GLY A 241 -3.83 -19.73 17.86
CA GLY A 241 -4.54 -19.01 18.93
C GLY A 241 -5.82 -18.31 18.45
N GLY A 242 -6.49 -17.61 19.37
CA GLY A 242 -7.61 -16.71 19.05
C GLY A 242 -7.18 -15.54 18.17
N SER A 243 -8.10 -15.03 17.32
CA SER A 243 -7.83 -13.81 16.54
C SER A 243 -7.54 -12.62 17.44
N HIS A 244 -6.74 -11.67 16.97
CA HIS A 244 -6.41 -10.46 17.72
C HIS A 244 -6.00 -9.29 16.81
N THR A 245 -5.96 -8.08 17.38
CA THR A 245 -5.29 -6.94 16.70
C THR A 245 -3.78 -7.14 16.70
N SER A 246 -3.04 -6.45 15.82
CA SER A 246 -1.56 -6.52 15.78
C SER A 246 -0.87 -6.10 17.10
N THR A 247 -1.56 -5.36 17.96
CA THR A 247 -1.06 -5.01 19.30
C THR A 247 -1.47 -6.01 20.38
N GLY A 248 -2.31 -7.00 20.06
CA GLY A 248 -2.92 -7.91 21.04
C GLY A 248 -3.96 -7.26 21.94
N SER A 249 -4.44 -6.05 21.61
CA SER A 249 -5.31 -5.25 22.48
C SER A 249 -6.47 -4.61 21.72
N GLY A 250 -7.61 -4.43 22.39
CA GLY A 250 -8.85 -3.95 21.77
C GLY A 250 -9.55 -5.00 20.89
N SER A 251 -10.54 -4.55 20.11
CA SER A 251 -11.43 -5.40 19.30
C SER A 251 -11.25 -5.23 17.79
N TYR A 252 -10.64 -4.15 17.28
CA TYR A 252 -10.57 -3.89 15.84
C TYR A 252 -9.22 -3.28 15.39
N PRO A 253 -8.73 -3.64 14.18
CA PRO A 253 -9.12 -4.78 13.36
C PRO A 253 -8.53 -6.09 13.92
N GLN A 254 -9.34 -7.15 14.02
CA GLN A 254 -8.88 -8.52 14.31
C GLN A 254 -8.09 -9.04 13.09
N SER A 255 -6.84 -8.59 12.99
CA SER A 255 -5.98 -8.67 11.81
C SER A 255 -4.95 -9.78 11.90
N SER A 256 -4.81 -10.41 13.07
CA SER A 256 -3.70 -11.29 13.40
C SER A 256 -4.14 -12.63 14.00
N LEU A 257 -3.29 -13.63 13.83
CA LEU A 257 -3.36 -15.00 14.36
C LEU A 257 -1.96 -15.45 14.77
N ASP A 258 -1.87 -16.12 15.91
CA ASP A 258 -0.62 -16.74 16.35
C ASP A 258 -0.63 -18.23 15.96
N PHE A 259 0.44 -18.72 15.33
CA PHE A 259 0.60 -20.10 14.91
C PHE A 259 1.79 -20.76 15.60
N ASN A 260 1.64 -22.01 16.05
CA ASN A 260 2.66 -22.75 16.81
C ASN A 260 2.73 -24.24 16.41
N ASN A 261 3.91 -24.86 16.53
CA ASN A 261 4.11 -26.30 16.36
C ASN A 261 4.95 -26.87 17.53
N GLY A 262 4.53 -26.55 18.75
CA GLY A 262 5.26 -26.83 19.98
C GLY A 262 6.50 -25.96 20.18
N GLY A 263 7.34 -26.38 21.13
CA GLY A 263 8.57 -25.68 21.52
C GLY A 263 8.42 -24.78 22.75
N ARG A 264 9.46 -24.74 23.56
CA ARG A 264 9.67 -23.86 24.71
C ARG A 264 10.88 -22.94 24.47
N TRP A 265 11.03 -21.92 25.30
CA TRP A 265 12.23 -21.08 25.26
C TRP A 265 13.49 -21.91 25.52
N GLY A 266 14.45 -21.88 24.61
CA GLY A 266 15.68 -22.68 24.62
C GLY A 266 15.69 -23.87 23.66
N ASP A 267 14.53 -24.31 23.14
CA ASP A 267 14.45 -25.50 22.28
C ASP A 267 15.11 -25.30 20.90
N ASN A 268 15.52 -26.40 20.25
CA ASN A 268 16.03 -26.37 18.89
C ASN A 268 14.89 -26.40 17.85
N LEU A 269 14.42 -25.21 17.46
CA LEU A 269 13.29 -25.04 16.54
C LEU A 269 13.70 -24.85 15.06
N THR A 270 14.96 -25.10 14.72
CA THR A 270 15.52 -24.89 13.35
C THR A 270 14.82 -25.68 12.24
N ARG A 271 14.08 -26.74 12.59
CA ARG A 271 13.28 -27.54 11.65
C ARG A 271 11.84 -27.02 11.45
N ILE A 272 11.40 -26.06 12.26
CA ILE A 272 10.05 -25.50 12.22
C ILE A 272 10.06 -24.23 11.36
N TRP A 273 9.67 -24.37 10.10
CA TRP A 273 9.75 -23.31 9.10
C TRP A 273 8.47 -22.48 9.02
N VAL A 274 8.64 -21.17 8.92
CA VAL A 274 7.62 -20.22 8.47
C VAL A 274 7.74 -20.06 6.96
N THR A 275 6.62 -19.99 6.24
CA THR A 275 6.58 -19.87 4.77
C THR A 275 5.65 -18.77 4.30
N SER A 276 5.95 -18.18 3.13
CA SER A 276 5.11 -17.13 2.54
C SER A 276 3.71 -17.63 2.20
N SER A 277 2.70 -16.85 2.57
CA SER A 277 1.28 -17.15 2.35
C SER A 277 0.84 -16.90 0.92
N ALA A 278 1.51 -16.00 0.19
CA ALA A 278 1.31 -15.75 -1.23
C ALA A 278 2.62 -15.25 -1.89
N GLY A 279 2.66 -15.17 -3.22
CA GLY A 279 3.80 -14.58 -3.94
C GLY A 279 3.88 -13.07 -3.71
N GLY A 280 5.09 -12.51 -3.64
CA GLY A 280 5.25 -11.07 -3.38
C GLY A 280 6.70 -10.59 -3.26
N ARG A 281 6.88 -9.29 -2.97
CA ARG A 281 8.17 -8.66 -2.67
C ARG A 281 8.37 -8.55 -1.16
N VAL A 282 9.57 -8.83 -0.69
CA VAL A 282 9.91 -8.90 0.74
C VAL A 282 10.33 -7.54 1.26
N VAL A 283 9.74 -7.12 2.39
CA VAL A 283 10.20 -6.00 3.22
C VAL A 283 10.72 -6.59 4.54
N ARG A 284 12.00 -6.40 4.83
CA ARG A 284 12.58 -6.76 6.13
C ARG A 284 12.59 -5.54 7.03
N HIS A 285 11.88 -5.60 8.15
CA HIS A 285 11.79 -4.52 9.12
C HIS A 285 12.80 -4.66 10.26
N SER A 286 13.12 -5.90 10.67
CA SER A 286 14.18 -6.17 11.64
C SER A 286 14.76 -7.59 11.49
N SER A 287 15.67 -7.99 12.37
CA SER A 287 16.11 -9.38 12.51
C SER A 287 14.99 -10.39 12.83
N CYS A 288 13.88 -9.93 13.40
CA CYS A 288 12.76 -10.77 13.87
C CYS A 288 11.40 -10.45 13.23
N PHE A 289 11.34 -9.52 12.28
CA PHE A 289 10.09 -9.06 11.66
C PHE A 289 10.21 -8.85 10.15
N LEU A 290 9.26 -9.42 9.41
CA LEU A 290 9.22 -9.45 7.94
C LEU A 290 7.80 -9.17 7.44
N GLU A 291 7.67 -8.50 6.31
CA GLU A 291 6.43 -8.33 5.55
C GLU A 291 6.64 -8.80 4.10
N VAL A 292 5.60 -9.39 3.49
CA VAL A 292 5.59 -9.76 2.07
C VAL A 292 4.45 -9.02 1.38
N VAL A 293 4.80 -8.12 0.47
CA VAL A 293 3.87 -7.29 -0.29
C VAL A 293 3.46 -8.03 -1.56
N HIS A 294 2.17 -8.33 -1.68
CA HIS A 294 1.57 -9.12 -2.76
C HIS A 294 0.85 -8.24 -3.79
N ARG A 295 0.40 -8.86 -4.89
CA ARG A 295 -0.45 -8.20 -5.89
C ARG A 295 -1.77 -7.69 -5.31
N GLY A 296 -2.36 -6.69 -5.97
CA GLY A 296 -3.65 -6.12 -5.59
C GLY A 296 -3.63 -5.41 -4.23
N GLY A 297 -2.46 -4.95 -3.77
CA GLY A 297 -2.30 -4.16 -2.55
C GLY A 297 -2.46 -4.95 -1.24
N TRP A 298 -2.40 -6.28 -1.27
CA TRP A 298 -2.39 -7.09 -0.05
C TRP A 298 -0.96 -7.29 0.47
N SER A 299 -0.77 -7.44 1.77
CA SER A 299 0.49 -7.93 2.32
C SER A 299 0.26 -8.79 3.58
N THR A 300 1.18 -9.70 3.85
CA THR A 300 1.18 -10.49 5.09
C THR A 300 2.45 -10.24 5.89
N THR A 301 2.29 -10.13 7.20
CA THR A 301 3.40 -9.89 8.14
C THR A 301 3.70 -11.13 8.97
N TYR A 302 4.97 -11.30 9.31
CA TYR A 302 5.52 -12.47 9.99
C TYR A 302 6.44 -11.99 11.12
N TYR A 303 6.00 -12.13 12.37
CA TYR A 303 6.69 -11.64 13.56
C TYR A 303 7.11 -12.77 14.52
N HIS A 304 7.97 -12.44 15.48
CA HIS A 304 8.71 -13.36 16.36
C HIS A 304 9.63 -14.34 15.59
N LEU A 305 10.28 -13.86 14.53
CA LEU A 305 11.14 -14.67 13.67
C LEU A 305 12.60 -14.79 14.17
N SER A 306 13.26 -15.84 13.69
CA SER A 306 14.71 -16.01 13.74
C SER A 306 15.24 -16.58 12.41
N GLY A 307 16.49 -16.27 12.08
CA GLY A 307 17.16 -16.86 10.92
C GLY A 307 16.46 -16.60 9.58
N ILE A 308 15.97 -15.38 9.36
CA ILE A 308 15.36 -14.95 8.09
C ILE A 308 16.33 -15.27 6.93
N ARG A 309 15.80 -15.90 5.87
CA ARG A 309 16.56 -16.41 4.71
C ARG A 309 16.37 -15.59 3.43
N VAL A 310 15.52 -14.57 3.48
CA VAL A 310 15.14 -13.74 2.34
C VAL A 310 15.54 -12.29 2.59
N ASN A 311 15.98 -11.59 1.54
CA ASN A 311 16.49 -10.23 1.62
C ASN A 311 15.39 -9.20 1.34
N HIS A 312 15.53 -7.99 1.88
CA HIS A 312 14.69 -6.86 1.50
C HIS A 312 14.71 -6.66 -0.03
N GLY A 313 13.56 -6.33 -0.62
CA GLY A 313 13.37 -6.09 -2.05
C GLY A 313 13.24 -7.36 -2.91
N SER A 314 13.69 -8.52 -2.42
CA SER A 314 13.64 -9.79 -3.15
C SER A 314 12.21 -10.28 -3.38
N THR A 315 11.99 -11.06 -4.44
CA THR A 315 10.72 -11.72 -4.71
C THR A 315 10.69 -13.13 -4.12
N VAL A 316 9.53 -13.52 -3.60
CA VAL A 316 9.25 -14.88 -3.11
C VAL A 316 7.99 -15.42 -3.76
N SER A 317 7.94 -16.73 -3.95
CA SER A 317 6.71 -17.44 -4.29
C SER A 317 5.93 -17.78 -3.01
N ARG A 318 4.65 -18.12 -3.16
CA ARG A 318 3.91 -18.81 -2.10
C ARG A 318 4.66 -20.08 -1.67
N ASN A 319 4.55 -20.44 -0.39
CA ASN A 319 5.24 -21.57 0.25
C ASN A 319 6.79 -21.47 0.31
N THR A 320 7.41 -20.39 -0.17
CA THR A 320 8.85 -20.14 0.04
C THR A 320 9.16 -20.06 1.53
N ARG A 321 10.20 -20.78 1.99
CA ARG A 321 10.68 -20.73 3.39
C ARG A 321 11.28 -19.36 3.68
N LEU A 322 10.68 -18.65 4.64
CA LEU A 322 11.07 -17.30 5.02
C LEU A 322 12.08 -17.31 6.19
N ALA A 323 11.76 -18.05 7.24
CA ALA A 323 12.45 -18.02 8.52
C ALA A 323 12.06 -19.24 9.38
N ASN A 324 12.60 -19.33 10.60
CA ASN A 324 12.00 -20.07 11.71
C ASN A 324 11.26 -19.07 12.63
N TYR A 325 10.32 -19.51 13.47
CA TYR A 325 9.96 -18.69 14.64
C TYR A 325 11.02 -18.85 15.74
N ALA A 326 11.25 -17.78 16.49
CA ALA A 326 12.36 -17.67 17.41
C ALA A 326 12.19 -18.58 18.64
N SER A 327 13.23 -19.36 18.94
CA SER A 327 13.26 -20.24 20.12
C SER A 327 13.79 -19.58 21.38
N ASN A 328 14.22 -18.32 21.33
CA ASN A 328 14.65 -17.57 22.51
C ASN A 328 13.92 -16.21 22.58
N ARG A 329 13.66 -15.76 23.81
CA ARG A 329 12.84 -14.56 24.08
C ARG A 329 13.44 -13.29 23.49
N ASN A 330 14.76 -13.12 23.57
CA ASN A 330 15.44 -11.91 23.10
C ASN A 330 15.33 -11.76 21.58
N GLN A 331 15.54 -12.84 20.83
CA GLN A 331 15.35 -12.83 19.38
C GLN A 331 13.87 -12.71 18.99
N ALA A 332 12.95 -13.35 19.72
CA ALA A 332 11.51 -13.20 19.46
C ALA A 332 11.05 -11.74 19.63
N LEU A 333 11.65 -11.03 20.59
CA LEU A 333 11.33 -9.66 20.97
C LEU A 333 12.49 -8.72 20.62
N CYS A 334 13.08 -8.86 19.43
CA CYS A 334 14.36 -8.21 19.09
C CYS A 334 14.38 -6.68 19.21
N ASN A 335 13.21 -6.03 19.17
CA ASN A 335 13.07 -4.60 19.47
C ASN A 335 12.08 -4.29 20.63
N GLY A 336 11.53 -5.32 21.27
CA GLY A 336 10.57 -5.21 22.39
C GLY A 336 9.26 -5.99 22.17
N GLY A 337 8.24 -5.63 22.96
CA GLY A 337 6.94 -6.33 23.01
C GLY A 337 6.88 -7.42 24.08
N ALA A 338 5.92 -8.35 23.94
CA ALA A 338 5.72 -9.46 24.86
C ALA A 338 5.41 -10.76 24.11
N SER A 339 5.78 -11.89 24.70
CA SER A 339 5.46 -13.23 24.20
C SER A 339 5.52 -14.25 25.34
N THR A 340 4.60 -15.22 25.34
CA THR A 340 4.53 -16.28 26.35
C THR A 340 5.45 -17.45 26.02
N GLY A 341 5.50 -17.85 24.75
CA GLY A 341 6.31 -18.95 24.22
C GLY A 341 6.66 -18.77 22.74
N PRO A 342 7.55 -19.60 22.17
CA PRO A 342 7.86 -19.59 20.74
C PRO A 342 6.61 -19.76 19.85
N HIS A 343 6.31 -18.79 19.01
CA HIS A 343 5.23 -18.86 18.02
C HIS A 343 5.52 -17.91 16.86
N LEU A 344 4.83 -18.08 15.74
CA LEU A 344 4.72 -17.08 14.67
C LEU A 344 3.52 -16.19 14.97
N HIS A 345 3.72 -14.88 15.05
CA HIS A 345 2.62 -13.91 14.99
C HIS A 345 2.42 -13.48 13.53
N PHE A 346 1.26 -13.81 12.96
CA PHE A 346 0.92 -13.55 11.55
C PHE A 346 -0.19 -12.51 11.45
N SER A 347 -0.09 -11.56 10.51
CA SER A 347 -1.16 -10.58 10.27
C SER A 347 -1.40 -10.32 8.78
N LEU A 348 -2.61 -9.85 8.45
CA LEU A 348 -2.99 -9.38 7.12
C LEU A 348 -3.10 -7.85 7.07
N LYS A 349 -2.64 -7.28 5.95
CA LYS A 349 -2.75 -5.85 5.63
C LYS A 349 -3.26 -5.62 4.21
N LYS A 350 -3.79 -4.42 3.98
CA LYS A 350 -4.24 -3.87 2.70
C LYS A 350 -3.72 -2.43 2.57
N ASN A 351 -2.99 -2.14 1.51
CA ASN A 351 -2.37 -0.83 1.24
C ASN A 351 -1.60 -0.28 2.47
N GLY A 352 -0.77 -1.12 3.10
CA GLY A 352 -0.02 -0.78 4.32
C GLY A 352 -0.83 -0.87 5.63
N GLN A 353 -2.15 -0.75 5.57
CA GLN A 353 -3.06 -0.74 6.73
C GLN A 353 -3.47 -2.16 7.17
N TYR A 354 -3.53 -2.46 8.48
CA TYR A 354 -4.07 -3.73 8.98
C TYR A 354 -5.51 -3.99 8.54
N TYR A 355 -5.77 -5.23 8.13
CA TYR A 355 -7.05 -5.67 7.57
C TYR A 355 -7.72 -6.69 8.48
N HIS A 356 -9.02 -6.54 8.72
CA HIS A 356 -9.79 -7.44 9.59
C HIS A 356 -9.96 -8.81 8.90
N LEU A 357 -9.60 -9.89 9.60
CA LEU A 357 -9.52 -11.24 9.01
C LEU A 357 -10.87 -11.90 8.73
N ASN A 358 -11.99 -11.33 9.20
CA ASN A 358 -13.29 -11.98 9.06
C ASN A 358 -13.66 -12.21 7.58
N ASN A 359 -14.07 -13.44 7.27
CA ASN A 359 -14.30 -13.98 5.93
C ASN A 359 -13.06 -14.21 5.05
N VAL A 360 -11.84 -13.88 5.48
CA VAL A 360 -10.60 -14.20 4.72
C VAL A 360 -10.40 -15.71 4.71
N SER A 361 -9.92 -16.26 3.58
CA SER A 361 -9.53 -17.67 3.49
C SER A 361 -8.00 -17.83 3.57
N LEU A 362 -7.54 -18.77 4.40
CA LEU A 362 -6.15 -19.24 4.46
C LEU A 362 -6.15 -20.74 4.12
N SER A 363 -5.56 -21.17 2.99
CA SER A 363 -5.60 -22.57 2.53
C SER A 363 -7.02 -23.14 2.38
N GLY A 364 -7.98 -22.28 2.01
CA GLY A 364 -9.41 -22.61 1.97
C GLY A 364 -10.11 -22.71 3.34
N PHE A 365 -9.40 -22.47 4.45
CA PHE A 365 -10.01 -22.29 5.76
C PHE A 365 -10.50 -20.84 5.89
N LYS A 366 -11.82 -20.65 5.92
CA LYS A 366 -12.43 -19.34 6.07
C LYS A 366 -12.43 -18.93 7.54
N VAL A 367 -11.86 -17.78 7.85
CA VAL A 367 -11.75 -17.24 9.21
C VAL A 367 -13.07 -16.61 9.65
N HIS A 368 -13.53 -16.95 10.85
CA HIS A 368 -14.49 -16.16 11.63
C HIS A 368 -13.78 -15.58 12.85
N THR A 369 -13.69 -14.26 12.95
CA THR A 369 -12.96 -13.59 14.04
C THR A 369 -13.76 -13.58 15.33
N GLY A 370 -13.06 -13.70 16.46
CA GLY A 370 -13.65 -13.52 17.80
C GLY A 370 -14.07 -12.08 18.07
N ARG A 371 -14.72 -11.85 19.22
CA ARG A 371 -15.32 -10.55 19.58
C ARG A 371 -14.28 -9.50 19.98
N ASN A 372 -13.16 -9.96 20.54
CA ASN A 372 -12.09 -9.15 21.11
C ASN A 372 -10.76 -9.93 21.01
N SER A 373 -9.64 -9.24 21.19
CA SER A 373 -8.32 -9.88 21.03
C SER A 373 -8.14 -11.10 21.93
N TYR A 374 -7.69 -12.19 21.31
CA TYR A 374 -7.47 -13.52 21.87
C TYR A 374 -8.73 -14.27 22.33
N ASP A 375 -9.93 -13.85 21.91
CA ASP A 375 -11.16 -14.64 22.12
C ASP A 375 -11.06 -16.00 21.40
N SER A 376 -10.89 -17.05 22.18
CA SER A 376 -10.67 -18.44 21.73
C SER A 376 -11.91 -19.32 21.86
N ASN A 377 -13.06 -18.74 22.25
CA ASN A 377 -14.31 -19.48 22.41
C ASN A 377 -14.87 -19.87 21.03
N CYS A 378 -15.00 -21.18 20.79
CA CYS A 378 -15.37 -21.72 19.47
C CYS A 378 -16.79 -21.34 19.00
N ASN A 379 -17.66 -20.83 19.88
CA ASN A 379 -18.95 -20.25 19.47
C ASN A 379 -18.80 -18.90 18.75
N TYR A 380 -17.65 -18.23 18.89
CA TYR A 380 -17.39 -16.89 18.35
C TYR A 380 -16.16 -16.84 17.43
N PHE A 381 -15.13 -17.65 17.68
CA PHE A 381 -13.91 -17.71 16.89
C PHE A 381 -13.66 -19.13 16.35
N TRP A 382 -13.57 -19.25 15.03
CA TRP A 382 -13.29 -20.53 14.37
C TRP A 382 -12.68 -20.33 12.99
N LEU A 383 -12.06 -21.39 12.48
CA LEU A 383 -11.77 -21.56 11.06
C LEU A 383 -12.76 -22.59 10.50
N ARG A 384 -13.27 -22.40 9.27
CA ARG A 384 -14.19 -23.34 8.63
C ARG A 384 -13.70 -23.78 7.27
N LYS A 385 -13.67 -25.09 7.04
CA LYS A 385 -13.38 -25.71 5.73
C LYS A 385 -14.27 -26.93 5.54
N ASN A 386 -14.83 -27.11 4.34
CA ASN A 386 -15.68 -28.26 3.98
C ASN A 386 -16.81 -28.54 5.02
N ASN A 387 -17.47 -27.49 5.50
CA ASN A 387 -18.48 -27.50 6.57
C ASN A 387 -18.01 -27.92 7.98
N ASN A 388 -16.75 -28.34 8.15
CA ASN A 388 -16.16 -28.56 9.47
C ASN A 388 -15.70 -27.24 10.09
N TYR A 389 -15.92 -27.11 11.39
CA TYR A 389 -15.40 -26.04 12.22
C TYR A 389 -14.14 -26.54 12.93
N TYR A 390 -13.15 -25.66 13.02
CA TYR A 390 -11.92 -25.87 13.74
C TYR A 390 -11.82 -24.77 14.80
N CYS A 391 -11.64 -25.16 16.06
CA CYS A 391 -11.53 -24.27 17.20
C CYS A 391 -10.08 -23.82 17.44
N ALA A 392 -9.90 -22.74 18.22
CA ALA A 392 -8.57 -22.36 18.68
C ALA A 392 -7.86 -23.54 19.39
N TRP A 393 -6.55 -23.62 19.21
CA TRP A 393 -5.64 -24.67 19.69
C TRP A 393 -5.78 -26.04 19.02
N GLU A 394 -6.69 -26.21 18.05
CA GLU A 394 -6.71 -27.41 17.21
C GLU A 394 -5.54 -27.47 16.22
N TRP A 395 -5.16 -28.70 15.87
CA TRP A 395 -4.09 -29.00 14.93
C TRP A 395 -4.62 -29.00 13.49
N ILE A 396 -4.36 -27.93 12.75
CA ILE A 396 -4.80 -27.78 11.36
C ILE A 396 -3.66 -28.06 10.37
N ASN A 397 -3.90 -28.98 9.45
CA ASN A 397 -3.00 -29.24 8.33
C ASN A 397 -3.05 -28.05 7.35
N ASN A 398 -1.91 -27.69 6.77
CA ASN A 398 -1.87 -26.82 5.60
C ASN A 398 -1.89 -27.66 4.30
N PRO A 399 -3.05 -27.84 3.64
CA PRO A 399 -3.12 -28.50 2.34
C PRO A 399 -2.58 -27.62 1.19
N GLY A 400 -2.17 -26.38 1.47
CA GLY A 400 -1.92 -25.36 0.48
C GLY A 400 -3.23 -24.80 -0.09
N VAL A 401 -3.16 -24.33 -1.32
CA VAL A 401 -4.28 -23.80 -2.09
C VAL A 401 -4.30 -24.49 -3.45
N ASP A 402 -5.46 -24.99 -3.85
CA ASP A 402 -5.61 -25.73 -5.10
C ASP A 402 -5.48 -24.77 -6.30
N GLY A 403 -4.66 -25.15 -7.28
CA GLY A 403 -4.55 -24.47 -8.57
C GLY A 403 -3.73 -23.17 -8.57
N ASP A 404 -2.61 -23.09 -7.84
CA ASP A 404 -1.83 -21.84 -7.79
C ASP A 404 -0.29 -22.03 -7.68
N THR A 405 0.29 -22.62 -8.74
CA THR A 405 1.39 -21.88 -9.41
C THR A 405 0.80 -20.55 -9.84
N GLU A 406 1.42 -19.42 -9.49
CA GLU A 406 1.01 -18.10 -9.98
C GLU A 406 0.75 -18.22 -11.51
N PRO A 407 -0.45 -17.87 -12.00
CA PRO A 407 -0.80 -18.17 -13.38
C PRO A 407 0.22 -17.53 -14.32
N THR A 408 0.88 -18.34 -15.14
CA THR A 408 1.93 -17.86 -16.04
C THR A 408 1.35 -16.81 -16.99
N ILE A 409 1.71 -15.54 -16.75
CA ILE A 409 1.26 -14.41 -17.55
C ILE A 409 2.21 -14.27 -18.73
N TRP A 410 1.71 -14.55 -19.93
CA TRP A 410 2.48 -14.41 -21.16
C TRP A 410 2.43 -12.94 -21.64
N PRO A 411 3.57 -12.22 -21.69
CA PRO A 411 3.59 -10.85 -22.20
C PRO A 411 3.35 -10.85 -23.72
N MET A 412 2.54 -9.90 -24.16
CA MET A 412 2.14 -9.67 -25.55
C MET A 412 2.50 -8.25 -25.97
N ARG A 413 3.09 -8.11 -27.15
CA ARG A 413 3.37 -6.83 -27.82
C ARG A 413 2.19 -6.40 -28.68
N ASN A 414 2.12 -5.11 -29.02
CA ASN A 414 1.21 -4.63 -30.06
C ASN A 414 1.47 -5.39 -31.38
N GLY A 415 0.42 -5.82 -32.07
CA GLY A 415 0.50 -6.61 -33.30
C GLY A 415 0.77 -8.11 -33.11
N GLN A 416 1.20 -8.54 -31.91
CA GLN A 416 1.64 -9.92 -31.69
C GLN A 416 0.49 -10.94 -31.80
N VAL A 417 0.78 -12.07 -32.45
CA VAL A 417 -0.08 -13.25 -32.49
C VAL A 417 0.61 -14.39 -31.74
N LYS A 418 0.00 -14.87 -30.65
CA LYS A 418 0.35 -16.14 -30.02
C LYS A 418 -0.45 -17.25 -30.71
N LYS A 419 0.22 -18.16 -31.41
CA LYS A 419 -0.39 -19.31 -32.10
C LYS A 419 -0.25 -20.60 -31.29
N TYR A 420 -0.96 -21.64 -31.72
CA TYR A 420 -0.85 -23.01 -31.22
C TYR A 420 -1.11 -23.09 -29.70
N ILE A 421 -2.19 -22.46 -29.26
CA ILE A 421 -2.68 -22.57 -27.89
C ILE A 421 -3.61 -23.79 -27.83
N TYR A 422 -3.43 -24.61 -26.80
CA TYR A 422 -4.20 -25.79 -26.49
C TYR A 422 -4.64 -25.69 -25.03
N GLY A 423 -5.78 -26.26 -24.67
CA GLY A 423 -6.23 -26.32 -23.29
C GLY A 423 -7.29 -27.38 -23.08
N ASP A 424 -7.15 -28.17 -22.02
CA ASP A 424 -8.21 -29.08 -21.57
C ASP A 424 -9.33 -28.30 -20.86
N GLN A 425 -10.54 -28.86 -20.82
CA GLN A 425 -11.70 -28.24 -20.15
C GLN A 425 -11.35 -27.73 -18.73
N GLY A 426 -11.70 -26.48 -18.46
CA GLY A 426 -11.41 -25.76 -17.21
C GLY A 426 -10.03 -25.09 -17.15
N ALA A 427 -9.12 -25.36 -18.09
CA ALA A 427 -7.81 -24.71 -18.16
C ALA A 427 -7.92 -23.19 -18.38
N LYS A 428 -6.96 -22.43 -17.84
CA LYS A 428 -6.90 -20.97 -17.92
C LYS A 428 -5.51 -20.49 -18.33
N TYR A 429 -5.45 -19.69 -19.39
CA TYR A 429 -4.21 -19.11 -19.90
C TYR A 429 -4.30 -17.59 -19.84
N TYR A 430 -3.27 -16.95 -19.28
CA TYR A 430 -3.27 -15.52 -19.02
C TYR A 430 -2.22 -14.81 -19.86
N TYR A 431 -2.60 -13.65 -20.40
CA TYR A 431 -1.79 -12.82 -21.27
C TYR A 431 -1.85 -11.36 -20.80
N LYS A 432 -0.78 -10.60 -21.02
CA LYS A 432 -0.70 -9.17 -20.66
C LYS A 432 -0.22 -8.34 -21.84
N ILE A 433 -0.94 -7.28 -22.19
CA ILE A 433 -0.45 -6.21 -23.07
C ILE A 433 -0.48 -4.88 -22.32
N ASP A 434 0.63 -4.14 -22.37
CA ASP A 434 0.68 -2.78 -21.86
C ASP A 434 0.26 -1.80 -22.96
N VAL A 435 -0.76 -0.99 -22.65
CA VAL A 435 -1.38 -0.05 -23.60
C VAL A 435 -1.00 1.38 -23.19
N PRO A 436 -0.34 2.17 -24.06
CA PRO A 436 0.13 3.51 -23.72
C PRO A 436 -1.00 4.55 -23.66
N ALA A 437 -0.68 5.70 -23.09
CA ALA A 437 -1.60 6.84 -23.05
C ALA A 437 -1.90 7.37 -24.47
N GLY A 438 -3.16 7.69 -24.74
CA GLY A 438 -3.61 8.13 -26.06
C GLY A 438 -3.65 7.03 -27.13
N ALA A 439 -3.49 5.76 -26.75
CA ALA A 439 -3.82 4.64 -27.63
C ALA A 439 -5.31 4.62 -27.96
N SER A 440 -5.66 4.07 -29.12
CA SER A 440 -7.02 3.90 -29.61
C SER A 440 -7.23 2.49 -30.16
N ASN A 441 -8.48 2.06 -30.30
CA ASN A 441 -8.85 0.80 -30.96
C ASN A 441 -8.09 -0.43 -30.45
N LEU A 442 -7.98 -0.60 -29.13
CA LEU A 442 -7.45 -1.84 -28.56
C LEU A 442 -8.40 -2.98 -28.93
N GLN A 443 -7.86 -3.99 -29.58
CA GLN A 443 -8.53 -5.23 -29.93
C GLN A 443 -7.72 -6.40 -29.38
N ILE A 444 -8.41 -7.29 -28.67
CA ILE A 444 -7.89 -8.59 -28.24
C ILE A 444 -8.82 -9.64 -28.85
N ALA A 445 -8.28 -10.50 -29.71
CA ALA A 445 -9.06 -11.44 -30.51
C ALA A 445 -8.49 -12.86 -30.42
N ALA A 446 -9.33 -13.81 -30.01
CA ALA A 446 -9.12 -15.24 -30.16
C ALA A 446 -9.69 -15.68 -31.53
N SER A 447 -9.03 -16.62 -32.19
CA SER A 447 -9.45 -17.13 -33.50
C SER A 447 -8.78 -18.46 -33.86
N ASN A 448 -9.37 -19.17 -34.82
CA ASN A 448 -8.91 -20.48 -35.33
C ASN A 448 -8.99 -21.62 -34.29
N GLY A 449 -8.60 -22.83 -34.72
CA GLY A 449 -8.62 -24.03 -33.88
C GLY A 449 -10.01 -24.68 -33.79
N SER A 450 -10.10 -25.71 -32.96
CA SER A 450 -11.35 -26.40 -32.61
C SER A 450 -11.62 -26.35 -31.10
N GLY A 451 -12.85 -26.65 -30.67
CA GLY A 451 -13.29 -26.55 -29.27
C GLY A 451 -13.92 -25.19 -28.93
N ASP A 452 -14.11 -24.92 -27.64
CA ASP A 452 -14.74 -23.70 -27.13
C ASP A 452 -13.90 -23.03 -26.02
N ALA A 453 -13.20 -21.96 -26.39
CA ALA A 453 -12.37 -21.15 -25.51
C ALA A 453 -12.96 -19.74 -25.33
N ASP A 454 -13.43 -19.45 -24.13
CA ASP A 454 -13.93 -18.14 -23.73
C ASP A 454 -12.78 -17.13 -23.55
N LEU A 455 -12.94 -15.93 -24.11
CA LEU A 455 -12.09 -14.78 -23.91
C LEU A 455 -12.69 -13.82 -22.88
N TYR A 456 -11.94 -13.56 -21.82
CA TYR A 456 -12.22 -12.53 -20.84
C TYR A 456 -11.10 -11.49 -20.86
N VAL A 457 -11.43 -10.20 -20.85
CA VAL A 457 -10.45 -9.10 -20.87
C VAL A 457 -10.70 -8.11 -19.74
N LYS A 458 -9.63 -7.60 -19.11
CA LYS A 458 -9.70 -6.63 -18.01
C LYS A 458 -8.48 -5.69 -17.94
N LEU A 459 -8.71 -4.42 -17.67
CA LEU A 459 -7.68 -3.42 -17.35
C LEU A 459 -7.28 -3.51 -15.86
N GLY A 460 -5.98 -3.42 -15.58
CA GLY A 460 -5.43 -3.25 -14.22
C GLY A 460 -5.36 -4.52 -13.37
N GLY A 461 -5.94 -5.65 -13.80
CA GLY A 461 -5.84 -6.92 -13.08
C GLY A 461 -6.30 -8.12 -13.91
N LEU A 462 -5.99 -9.33 -13.42
CA LEU A 462 -6.39 -10.58 -14.08
C LEU A 462 -7.93 -10.71 -14.14
N PRO A 463 -8.51 -11.08 -15.29
CA PRO A 463 -9.92 -11.40 -15.38
C PRO A 463 -10.26 -12.66 -14.58
N THR A 464 -11.51 -12.73 -14.12
CA THR A 464 -12.14 -13.98 -13.64
C THR A 464 -13.46 -14.19 -14.37
N THR A 465 -14.05 -15.37 -14.26
CA THR A 465 -15.36 -15.66 -14.85
C THR A 465 -16.50 -14.79 -14.31
N GLY A 466 -16.29 -14.09 -13.18
CA GLY A 466 -17.23 -13.14 -12.58
C GLY A 466 -16.72 -11.69 -12.50
N SER A 467 -15.53 -11.38 -13.01
CA SER A 467 -14.99 -10.01 -13.04
C SER A 467 -14.12 -9.78 -14.27
N TYR A 468 -14.66 -9.04 -15.22
CA TYR A 468 -14.07 -8.74 -16.52
C TYR A 468 -14.66 -7.41 -17.03
N ASP A 469 -13.98 -6.79 -17.98
CA ASP A 469 -14.44 -5.57 -18.66
C ASP A 469 -15.04 -5.91 -20.03
N CYS A 470 -14.71 -7.08 -20.59
CA CYS A 470 -15.35 -7.65 -21.77
C CYS A 470 -15.34 -9.20 -21.74
N ARG A 471 -16.44 -9.80 -22.20
CA ARG A 471 -16.61 -11.20 -22.62
C ARG A 471 -17.52 -11.20 -23.87
N PRO A 472 -17.14 -11.78 -25.02
CA PRO A 472 -17.92 -11.68 -26.27
C PRO A 472 -19.16 -12.58 -26.41
N TRP A 473 -19.37 -13.55 -25.51
CA TRP A 473 -20.53 -14.45 -25.49
C TRP A 473 -20.74 -15.24 -26.79
N LYS A 474 -19.67 -15.83 -27.32
CA LYS A 474 -19.74 -16.87 -28.35
C LYS A 474 -19.61 -18.25 -27.71
N ASN A 475 -19.98 -19.26 -28.49
CA ASN A 475 -19.86 -20.68 -28.15
C ASN A 475 -18.89 -21.31 -29.18
N ASN A 476 -17.77 -20.61 -29.43
CA ASN A 476 -16.64 -21.06 -30.25
C ASN A 476 -15.42 -20.16 -30.03
N ASN A 477 -14.26 -20.63 -30.47
CA ASN A 477 -12.95 -19.95 -30.38
C ASN A 477 -12.83 -18.56 -31.04
N ASN A 478 -13.82 -18.06 -31.79
CA ASN A 478 -13.73 -16.78 -32.51
C ASN A 478 -14.32 -15.62 -31.67
N GLU A 479 -13.66 -15.34 -30.56
CA GLU A 479 -14.05 -14.31 -29.60
C GLU A 479 -13.23 -13.02 -29.79
N THR A 480 -13.85 -11.83 -29.72
CA THR A 480 -13.12 -10.55 -29.85
C THR A 480 -13.65 -9.48 -28.91
N CYS A 481 -12.74 -8.91 -28.12
CA CYS A 481 -12.97 -7.74 -27.27
C CYS A 481 -12.33 -6.50 -27.90
N SER A 482 -13.13 -5.43 -28.09
CA SER A 482 -12.72 -4.20 -28.75
C SER A 482 -13.03 -2.98 -27.90
N PHE A 483 -12.04 -2.11 -27.68
CA PHE A 483 -12.14 -0.88 -26.90
C PHE A 483 -11.68 0.30 -27.77
N LYS A 484 -12.61 1.14 -28.20
CA LYS A 484 -12.33 2.30 -29.08
C LYS A 484 -11.36 3.30 -28.42
N THR A 485 -11.55 3.54 -27.12
CA THR A 485 -10.75 4.43 -26.27
C THR A 485 -10.28 3.65 -25.04
N PRO A 486 -9.24 2.81 -25.16
CA PRO A 486 -8.73 2.03 -24.03
C PRO A 486 -8.11 2.96 -22.97
N GLY A 487 -8.34 2.66 -21.70
CA GLY A 487 -7.53 3.22 -20.61
C GLY A 487 -6.07 2.78 -20.75
N SER A 488 -5.14 3.68 -20.44
CA SER A 488 -3.71 3.37 -20.40
C SER A 488 -3.37 2.45 -19.22
N GLY A 489 -2.42 1.53 -19.43
CA GLY A 489 -1.93 0.62 -18.42
C GLY A 489 -1.95 -0.84 -18.89
N SER A 490 -1.78 -1.75 -17.94
CA SER A 490 -1.74 -3.19 -18.20
C SER A 490 -3.13 -3.77 -18.41
N TRP A 491 -3.39 -4.21 -19.64
CA TRP A 491 -4.55 -5.02 -19.99
C TRP A 491 -4.20 -6.50 -19.90
N TYR A 492 -5.10 -7.28 -19.32
CA TYR A 492 -4.97 -8.71 -19.14
C TYR A 492 -6.07 -9.43 -19.89
N ALA A 493 -5.71 -10.51 -20.60
CA ALA A 493 -6.64 -11.41 -21.25
C ALA A 493 -6.52 -12.80 -20.61
N MET A 494 -7.66 -13.44 -20.34
CA MET A 494 -7.76 -14.82 -19.91
C MET A 494 -8.49 -15.59 -21.01
N LEU A 495 -7.86 -16.65 -21.52
CA LEU A 495 -8.55 -17.71 -22.26
C LEU A 495 -8.97 -18.78 -21.25
N HIS A 496 -10.24 -19.16 -21.25
CA HIS A 496 -10.81 -20.19 -20.39
C HIS A 496 -11.43 -21.28 -21.26
N ALA A 497 -10.93 -22.50 -21.15
CA ALA A 497 -11.47 -23.67 -21.85
C ALA A 497 -12.86 -24.02 -21.28
N TYR A 498 -13.93 -23.57 -21.91
CA TYR A 498 -15.29 -24.00 -21.56
C TYR A 498 -15.49 -25.47 -21.97
N GLU A 499 -14.99 -25.82 -23.15
CA GLU A 499 -14.64 -27.17 -23.57
C GLU A 499 -13.14 -27.25 -23.90
N SER A 500 -12.58 -28.45 -24.04
CA SER A 500 -11.19 -28.61 -24.48
C SER A 500 -11.00 -28.03 -25.89
N PHE A 501 -9.96 -27.23 -26.09
CA PHE A 501 -9.67 -26.56 -27.36
C PHE A 501 -8.24 -26.81 -27.86
N SER A 502 -8.03 -26.71 -29.17
CA SER A 502 -6.74 -26.97 -29.81
C SER A 502 -6.45 -26.04 -30.99
N GLY A 503 -5.18 -25.65 -31.15
CA GLY A 503 -4.72 -24.86 -32.29
C GLY A 503 -5.15 -23.37 -32.31
N LEU A 504 -5.69 -22.86 -31.21
CA LEU A 504 -6.20 -21.49 -31.12
C LEU A 504 -5.07 -20.45 -31.24
N SER A 505 -5.39 -19.28 -31.80
CA SER A 505 -4.50 -18.12 -31.87
C SER A 505 -5.09 -16.88 -31.21
N LEU A 506 -4.31 -16.22 -30.35
CA LEU A 506 -4.66 -14.96 -29.69
C LEU A 506 -3.83 -13.81 -30.28
N LYS A 507 -4.51 -12.74 -30.72
CA LYS A 507 -3.90 -11.50 -31.25
C LYS A 507 -4.24 -10.30 -30.37
N THR A 508 -3.28 -9.42 -30.15
CA THR A 508 -3.45 -8.15 -29.43
C THR A 508 -2.98 -6.98 -30.28
N THR A 509 -3.84 -6.01 -30.56
CA THR A 509 -3.54 -4.81 -31.38
C THR A 509 -4.12 -3.54 -30.79
N TYR A 510 -3.44 -2.41 -30.93
CA TYR A 510 -3.99 -1.06 -30.74
C TYR A 510 -3.36 -0.08 -31.75
N SER A 511 -4.01 1.06 -31.97
CA SER A 511 -3.58 2.11 -32.91
C SER A 511 -3.10 3.36 -32.16
N GLY A 512 -1.92 3.86 -32.55
CA GLY A 512 -1.34 5.08 -31.97
C GLY A 512 -0.94 4.93 -30.49
N GLY A 513 -0.92 6.06 -29.79
CA GLY A 513 -0.43 6.18 -28.42
C GLY A 513 1.06 6.51 -28.36
N GLY A 514 1.39 7.68 -27.83
CA GLY A 514 2.75 8.04 -27.49
C GLY A 514 3.14 7.45 -26.13
N GLY A 515 4.42 7.20 -25.93
CA GLY A 515 4.95 6.78 -24.64
C GLY A 515 6.11 7.66 -24.20
N GLY A 516 6.52 7.47 -22.95
CA GLY A 516 7.72 8.08 -22.44
C GLY A 516 8.24 7.37 -21.21
N TYR A 517 9.53 7.57 -20.97
CA TYR A 517 10.23 7.17 -19.76
C TYR A 517 10.89 8.43 -19.20
N LYS A 518 10.77 8.64 -17.88
CA LYS A 518 11.40 9.76 -17.18
C LYS A 518 12.04 9.22 -15.92
N ASP A 519 13.31 9.56 -15.71
CA ASP A 519 14.03 9.35 -14.46
C ASP A 519 14.52 10.71 -13.98
N ASP A 520 14.27 11.02 -12.71
CA ASP A 520 14.44 12.34 -12.10
C ASP A 520 15.42 12.26 -10.94
N ASN A 521 16.08 13.38 -10.62
CA ASN A 521 17.05 13.46 -9.53
C ASN A 521 18.21 12.44 -9.68
N ILE A 522 18.73 12.32 -10.91
CA ILE A 522 19.86 11.47 -11.25
C ILE A 522 21.14 12.15 -10.77
N TYR A 523 21.88 11.47 -9.91
CA TYR A 523 23.27 11.79 -9.60
C TYR A 523 24.20 10.94 -10.47
N ILE A 524 25.22 11.58 -11.07
CA ILE A 524 26.30 10.91 -11.81
C ILE A 524 27.62 11.53 -11.35
N SER A 525 28.51 10.70 -10.79
CA SER A 525 29.88 11.12 -10.47
C SER A 525 30.72 11.29 -11.73
N GLN A 526 31.70 12.19 -11.68
CA GLN A 526 32.69 12.35 -12.74
C GLN A 526 33.32 11.00 -13.10
N GLY A 527 33.48 10.75 -14.40
CA GLY A 527 34.03 9.52 -14.94
C GLY A 527 33.05 8.35 -15.07
N SER A 528 31.79 8.50 -14.61
CA SER A 528 30.84 7.39 -14.46
C SER A 528 29.72 7.37 -15.50
N TRP A 529 29.24 6.16 -15.82
CA TRP A 529 28.08 5.92 -16.68
C TRP A 529 26.81 5.66 -15.87
N ARG A 530 25.72 6.33 -16.24
CA ARG A 530 24.34 5.92 -15.95
C ARG A 530 23.74 5.29 -17.22
N ARG A 531 22.99 4.20 -17.09
CA ARG A 531 22.53 3.39 -18.25
C ARG A 531 21.06 2.99 -18.15
N TYR A 532 20.35 3.14 -19.26
CA TYR A 532 18.93 2.86 -19.41
C TYR A 532 18.63 2.12 -20.71
N TRP A 533 17.43 1.55 -20.80
CA TRP A 533 16.86 1.10 -22.05
C TRP A 533 15.35 1.35 -22.05
N ILE A 534 14.79 1.55 -23.25
CA ILE A 534 13.36 1.74 -23.51
C ILE A 534 12.94 0.81 -24.67
N GLU A 535 11.68 0.39 -24.70
CA GLU A 535 11.12 -0.31 -25.87
C GLU A 535 10.29 0.69 -26.67
N VAL A 536 10.71 1.00 -27.88
CA VAL A 536 9.94 1.83 -28.81
C VAL A 536 9.06 0.89 -29.65
N PRO A 537 7.74 1.06 -29.66
CA PRO A 537 6.83 0.23 -30.45
C PRO A 537 6.79 0.64 -31.93
N GLU A 538 6.16 -0.20 -32.75
CA GLU A 538 5.91 0.07 -34.16
C GLU A 538 4.97 1.26 -34.38
N GLY A 539 5.13 1.93 -35.52
CA GLY A 539 4.27 3.06 -35.93
C GLY A 539 4.68 4.41 -35.34
N MET A 540 5.76 4.49 -34.56
CA MET A 540 6.29 5.75 -34.03
C MET A 540 6.95 6.60 -35.13
N LYS A 541 6.67 7.90 -35.13
CA LYS A 541 7.25 8.91 -36.03
C LYS A 541 8.44 9.64 -35.43
N THR A 542 8.49 9.74 -34.11
CA THR A 542 9.61 10.37 -33.39
C THR A 542 9.97 9.57 -32.15
N LEU A 543 11.26 9.50 -31.85
CA LEU A 543 11.81 9.25 -30.51
C LEU A 543 12.70 10.45 -30.18
N THR A 544 12.42 11.15 -29.08
CA THR A 544 13.29 12.16 -28.51
C THR A 544 13.77 11.68 -27.14
N VAL A 545 15.07 11.67 -26.91
CA VAL A 545 15.69 11.48 -25.59
C VAL A 545 16.40 12.77 -25.25
N LYS A 546 16.20 13.30 -24.05
CA LYS A 546 16.90 14.48 -23.57
C LYS A 546 17.37 14.32 -22.13
N THR A 547 18.42 15.04 -21.77
CA THR A 547 18.78 15.33 -20.38
C THR A 547 18.50 16.79 -20.06
N THR A 548 18.40 17.13 -18.78
CA THR A 548 18.26 18.50 -18.31
C THR A 548 18.83 18.62 -16.90
N ALA A 549 19.78 19.53 -16.67
CA ALA A 549 20.28 19.88 -15.35
C ALA A 549 20.83 21.33 -15.32
N ASN A 550 20.90 21.90 -14.12
CA ASN A 550 21.40 23.28 -13.89
C ASN A 550 22.85 23.31 -13.34
N ASN A 551 23.55 22.17 -13.34
CA ASN A 551 24.92 22.01 -12.88
C ASN A 551 25.58 20.84 -13.65
N GLY A 552 26.91 20.75 -13.56
CA GLY A 552 27.68 19.64 -14.12
C GLY A 552 27.67 19.52 -15.63
N ASP A 553 28.50 18.61 -16.13
CA ASP A 553 28.68 18.29 -17.54
C ASP A 553 28.44 16.78 -17.75
N ALA A 554 27.30 16.44 -18.36
CA ALA A 554 26.81 15.08 -18.45
C ALA A 554 26.18 14.77 -19.82
N ASP A 555 27.04 14.31 -20.73
CA ASP A 555 26.72 13.91 -22.11
C ASP A 555 25.63 12.85 -22.23
N LEU A 556 24.78 13.00 -23.24
CA LEU A 556 23.81 11.99 -23.66
C LEU A 556 24.33 11.14 -24.83
N TYR A 557 24.23 9.82 -24.69
CA TYR A 557 24.52 8.86 -25.75
C TYR A 557 23.31 7.95 -25.97
N VAL A 558 22.89 7.75 -27.23
CA VAL A 558 21.76 6.87 -27.58
C VAL A 558 22.12 5.92 -28.70
N LYS A 559 21.69 4.65 -28.60
CA LYS A 559 22.00 3.60 -29.58
C LYS A 559 20.90 2.51 -29.65
N LYS A 560 20.66 1.96 -30.85
CA LYS A 560 19.60 1.00 -31.18
C LYS A 560 19.90 -0.46 -30.83
N THR A 561 21.17 -0.84 -30.70
CA THR A 561 21.61 -2.24 -30.77
C THR A 561 22.33 -2.75 -29.51
N SER A 562 23.03 -1.87 -28.80
CA SER A 562 23.73 -2.15 -27.54
C SER A 562 23.71 -0.90 -26.67
N TYR A 563 24.12 -1.01 -25.41
CA TYR A 563 24.56 0.18 -24.68
C TYR A 563 25.63 0.93 -25.48
N PRO A 564 25.60 2.27 -25.50
CA PRO A 564 26.67 3.07 -26.07
C PRO A 564 27.88 3.16 -25.12
N ASP A 565 28.99 3.60 -25.69
CA ASP A 565 30.25 3.92 -25.02
C ASP A 565 30.86 5.21 -25.62
N LYS A 566 32.12 5.52 -25.30
CA LYS A 566 32.82 6.75 -25.72
C LYS A 566 33.36 6.72 -27.16
N ASP A 567 33.15 5.64 -27.90
CA ASP A 567 33.56 5.52 -29.30
C ASP A 567 32.41 5.03 -30.21
N ASN A 568 31.21 4.76 -29.64
CA ASN A 568 30.18 3.98 -30.31
C ASN A 568 28.74 4.35 -29.89
N TRP A 569 28.08 5.20 -30.68
CA TRP A 569 26.69 5.66 -30.51
C TRP A 569 25.98 5.84 -31.86
N ASP A 570 24.64 5.88 -31.85
CA ASP A 570 23.85 6.34 -33.01
C ASP A 570 23.53 7.85 -32.91
N CYS A 571 23.52 8.41 -31.69
CA CYS A 571 23.45 9.85 -31.43
C CYS A 571 24.21 10.19 -30.15
N ARG A 572 25.01 11.26 -30.23
CA ARG A 572 25.58 12.03 -29.13
C ARG A 572 25.55 13.50 -29.58
N PRO A 573 24.84 14.39 -28.88
CA PRO A 573 24.96 15.83 -29.09
C PRO A 573 26.37 16.31 -28.68
N TYR A 574 26.66 17.59 -28.87
CA TYR A 574 27.97 18.19 -28.57
C TYR A 574 27.76 19.52 -27.85
N ASP A 575 26.81 19.54 -26.92
CA ASP A 575 26.57 20.69 -26.08
C ASP A 575 27.63 20.71 -24.95
N GLY A 576 27.84 21.87 -24.33
CA GLY A 576 28.86 22.07 -23.29
C GLY A 576 28.30 22.01 -21.88
N ASP A 577 27.13 21.40 -21.71
CA ASP A 577 26.39 21.30 -20.45
C ASP A 577 25.54 20.02 -20.40
N SER A 578 24.85 19.81 -19.29
CA SER A 578 24.00 18.63 -19.08
C SER A 578 22.64 18.64 -19.82
N ASN A 579 22.37 19.57 -20.75
CA ASN A 579 21.05 19.80 -21.38
C ASN A 579 20.92 19.24 -22.81
N GLU A 580 21.41 18.02 -23.01
CA GLU A 580 21.57 17.37 -24.31
C GLU A 580 20.25 16.81 -24.90
N ILE A 581 20.11 16.78 -26.23
CA ILE A 581 18.91 16.23 -26.93
C ILE A 581 19.26 15.37 -28.16
N CYS A 582 18.87 14.09 -28.13
CA CYS A 582 18.84 13.19 -29.30
C CYS A 582 17.42 13.02 -29.85
N THR A 583 17.23 13.22 -31.16
CA THR A 583 15.93 12.94 -31.83
C THR A 583 16.11 12.04 -33.05
N PHE A 584 15.29 11.00 -33.14
CA PHE A 584 15.25 10.04 -34.23
C PHE A 584 13.87 10.06 -34.91
N ASN A 585 13.86 10.21 -36.23
CA ASN A 585 12.64 10.17 -37.04
C ASN A 585 12.34 8.73 -37.50
N ASN A 586 11.07 8.35 -37.48
CA ASN A 586 10.57 6.99 -37.75
C ASN A 586 11.40 5.89 -37.02
N PRO A 587 11.55 5.96 -35.69
CA PRO A 587 12.38 5.02 -34.95
C PRO A 587 11.90 3.57 -35.11
N GLU A 588 12.85 2.65 -35.25
CA GLU A 588 12.60 1.21 -35.34
C GLU A 588 11.85 0.67 -34.10
N SER A 589 10.94 -0.28 -34.35
CA SER A 589 10.22 -1.05 -33.32
C SER A 589 11.17 -2.02 -32.62
N ARG A 590 11.86 -1.55 -31.57
CA ARG A 590 12.90 -2.31 -30.86
C ARG A 590 13.22 -1.71 -29.49
N ARG A 591 14.10 -2.39 -28.76
CA ARG A 591 14.80 -1.81 -27.62
C ARG A 591 15.83 -0.79 -28.08
N TRP A 592 15.77 0.39 -27.50
CA TRP A 592 16.79 1.44 -27.60
C TRP A 592 17.52 1.56 -26.26
N TYR A 593 18.81 1.82 -26.31
CA TYR A 593 19.71 1.94 -25.17
C TYR A 593 20.19 3.37 -25.04
N ILE A 594 20.27 3.85 -23.81
CA ILE A 594 20.65 5.22 -23.47
C ILE A 594 21.78 5.13 -22.44
N GLY A 595 22.85 5.87 -22.65
CA GLY A 595 23.91 6.11 -21.68
C GLY A 595 23.97 7.60 -21.38
N ILE A 596 24.25 7.96 -20.13
CA ILE A 596 24.59 9.32 -19.72
C ILE A 596 25.94 9.24 -19.02
N TYR A 597 26.89 10.10 -19.38
CA TYR A 597 28.25 10.04 -18.85
C TYR A 597 28.66 11.38 -18.24
N GLY A 598 29.04 11.38 -16.96
CA GLY A 598 29.54 12.59 -16.30
C GLY A 598 30.98 12.89 -16.68
N TYR A 599 31.20 13.92 -17.52
CA TYR A 599 32.52 14.53 -17.71
C TYR A 599 32.89 15.41 -16.52
N GLU A 600 31.90 16.07 -15.93
CA GLU A 600 31.92 16.54 -14.54
C GLU A 600 30.82 15.83 -13.72
N ALA A 601 30.85 15.98 -12.40
CA ALA A 601 29.80 15.41 -11.56
C ALA A 601 28.51 16.25 -11.66
N VAL A 602 27.37 15.60 -11.87
CA VAL A 602 26.05 16.24 -11.92
C VAL A 602 25.14 15.69 -10.82
N ASP A 603 24.37 16.57 -10.19
CA ASP A 603 23.32 16.21 -9.24
C ASP A 603 21.98 16.84 -9.64
N GLY A 604 20.89 16.10 -9.45
CA GLY A 604 19.55 16.55 -9.82
C GLY A 604 19.21 16.44 -11.33
N LEU A 605 19.98 15.71 -12.13
CA LEU A 605 19.72 15.58 -13.58
C LEU A 605 18.39 14.87 -13.83
N THR A 606 17.63 15.37 -14.81
CA THR A 606 16.43 14.71 -15.35
C THR A 606 16.77 14.09 -16.71
N MET A 607 16.42 12.82 -16.92
CA MET A 607 16.41 12.22 -18.26
C MET A 607 14.97 11.93 -18.66
N GLU A 608 14.60 12.34 -19.87
CA GLU A 608 13.28 12.12 -20.43
C GLU A 608 13.38 11.60 -21.87
N ALA A 609 12.93 10.37 -22.08
CA ALA A 609 12.65 9.80 -23.38
C ALA A 609 11.15 9.89 -23.69
N ARG A 610 10.78 10.34 -24.89
CA ARG A 610 9.41 10.34 -25.40
C ARG A 610 9.37 9.84 -26.84
N TRP A 611 8.45 8.95 -27.14
CA TRP A 611 8.15 8.51 -28.50
C TRP A 611 6.70 8.83 -28.86
N LYS A 612 6.46 9.26 -30.10
CA LYS A 612 5.14 9.68 -30.59
C LYS A 612 4.84 9.04 -31.95
N PRO A 613 3.59 8.64 -32.22
CA PRO A 613 3.10 8.16 -33.52
C PRO A 613 2.96 9.28 -34.56
#